data_AF-A0A8I1R552-F1
#
_entry.id   AF-A0A8I1R552-F1
#
_cell.length_a   1.000
_cell.length_b   1.000
_cell.length_c   1.000
_cell.angle_alpha   90.00
_cell.angle_beta   90.00
_cell.angle_gamma   90.00
#
_symmetry.space_group_name_H-M   'P 1'
#
loop_
_entity.id
_entity.type
_entity.pdbx_description
1 polymer ?
#
loop_
_entity_poly.entity_id
_entity_poly.type
_entity_poly.pdbx_seq_one_letter_code
_entity_poly.pdbx_strand_id
1 'polypeptide(L)'
;MKLIAPLRAFWPDLRERRQLVAEYGQLGRMGMLLADIAKRGGIFIAGEQHRDLFAAGVAEGRRQIALELIRTAGLDPALLQKACTDPVPDPRRQPGRLSHLEE
;
A
#
# COMPACT_ATOMS: atom_id res chain seq x y z
N MET A 1 15.55 -5.35 10.60
CA MET A 1 15.27 -4.65 9.32
C MET A 1 16.58 -4.25 8.64
N LYS A 2 16.88 -4.73 7.43
CA LYS A 2 18.09 -4.37 6.66
C LYS A 2 17.79 -3.29 5.58
N LEU A 3 16.95 -2.30 5.89
CA LEU A 3 16.71 -1.12 5.03
C LEU A 3 17.82 -0.04 5.18
N ILE A 4 18.83 -0.32 6.00
CA ILE A 4 19.82 0.69 6.43
C ILE A 4 20.81 1.04 5.30
N ALA A 5 21.16 0.09 4.43
CA ALA A 5 22.20 0.31 3.41
C ALA A 5 21.75 1.24 2.27
N PRO A 6 20.56 1.08 1.65
CA PRO A 6 20.10 1.99 0.60
C PRO A 6 19.84 3.40 1.13
N LEU A 7 19.23 3.49 2.32
CA LEU A 7 18.95 4.79 2.95
C LEU A 7 20.23 5.58 3.23
N ARG A 8 21.33 4.93 3.61
CA ARG A 8 22.60 5.61 3.84
C ARG A 8 23.25 6.13 2.55
N ALA A 9 23.08 5.41 1.44
CA ALA A 9 23.65 5.80 0.16
C ALA A 9 22.90 6.98 -0.48
N PHE A 10 21.57 7.00 -0.42
CA PHE A 10 20.76 8.03 -1.05
C PHE A 10 20.50 9.25 -0.15
N TRP A 11 20.51 9.05 1.18
CA TRP A 11 20.27 10.07 2.17
C TRP A 11 21.45 10.08 3.16
N PRO A 12 22.56 10.77 2.85
CA PRO A 12 23.77 10.71 3.66
C PRO A 12 23.58 11.37 5.04
N ASP A 13 22.72 12.40 5.11
CA ASP A 13 22.41 13.10 6.34
C ASP A 13 21.56 12.25 7.31
N LEU A 14 21.93 12.27 8.60
CA LEU A 14 21.26 11.46 9.61
C LEU A 14 19.87 11.99 9.98
N ARG A 15 19.69 13.32 9.96
CA ARG A 15 18.42 13.96 10.30
C ARG A 15 17.39 13.72 9.20
N GLU A 16 17.79 13.89 7.94
CA GLU A 16 16.94 13.57 6.77
C GLU A 16 16.51 12.10 6.78
N ARG A 17 17.43 11.16 7.04
CA ARG A 17 17.06 9.74 7.17
C ARG A 17 16.03 9.48 8.27
N ARG A 18 16.19 10.12 9.44
CA ARG A 18 15.23 9.98 10.54
C ARG A 18 13.87 10.54 10.16
N GLN A 19 13.85 11.69 9.50
CA GLN A 19 12.62 12.30 8.99
C GLN A 19 11.92 11.39 7.98
N LEU A 20 12.65 10.85 7.02
CA LEU A 20 12.11 9.92 6.02
C LEU A 20 11.53 8.65 6.67
N VAL A 21 12.22 8.07 7.65
CA VAL A 21 11.69 6.91 8.40
C VAL A 21 10.42 7.28 9.15
N ALA A 22 10.35 8.48 9.75
CA ALA A 22 9.14 8.94 10.42
C ALA A 22 7.96 9.10 9.45
N GLU A 23 8.20 9.65 8.25
CA GLU A 23 7.20 9.80 7.18
C GLU A 23 6.67 8.46 6.67
N TYR A 24 7.55 7.48 6.45
CA TYR A 24 7.12 6.11 6.16
C TYR A 24 6.28 5.51 7.29
N GLY A 25 6.63 5.79 8.55
CA GLY A 25 5.78 5.43 9.69
C GLY A 25 4.41 6.09 9.69
N GLN A 26 4.28 7.30 9.13
CA GLN A 26 2.97 7.94 8.91
C GLN A 26 2.18 7.26 7.80
N LEU A 27 2.84 6.93 6.69
CA LEU A 27 2.25 6.20 5.57
C LEU A 27 1.65 4.86 6.03
N GLY A 28 2.28 4.17 6.99
CA GLY A 28 1.78 2.94 7.60
C GLY A 28 0.38 3.04 8.22
N ARG A 29 -0.06 4.26 8.58
CA ARG A 29 -1.40 4.52 9.13
C ARG A 29 -2.44 4.80 8.05
N MET A 30 -2.03 4.96 6.79
CA MET A 30 -2.90 5.31 5.66
C MET A 30 -3.34 4.06 4.88
N GLY A 31 -4.06 3.15 5.55
CA GLY A 31 -4.40 1.83 4.99
C GLY A 31 -5.07 1.87 3.62
N MET A 32 -6.01 2.78 3.38
CA MET A 32 -6.67 2.94 2.07
C MET A 32 -5.73 3.42 0.97
N LEU A 33 -4.78 4.30 1.29
CA LEU A 33 -3.77 4.75 0.32
C LEU A 33 -2.82 3.60 -0.03
N LEU A 34 -2.37 2.84 0.97
CA LEU A 34 -1.56 1.64 0.73
C LEU A 34 -2.32 0.59 -0.10
N ALA A 35 -3.63 0.45 0.08
CA ALA A 35 -4.46 -0.43 -0.74
C ALA A 35 -4.57 0.06 -2.19
N ASP A 36 -4.70 1.36 -2.43
CA ASP A 36 -4.64 1.94 -3.77
C ASP A 36 -3.28 1.71 -4.43
N ILE A 37 -2.18 1.93 -3.71
CA ILE A 37 -0.81 1.64 -4.17
C ILE A 37 -0.68 0.15 -4.53
N ALA A 38 -1.15 -0.76 -3.68
CA ALA A 38 -1.11 -2.19 -3.93
C ALA A 38 -1.89 -2.60 -5.20
N LYS A 39 -3.06 -1.98 -5.42
CA LYS A 39 -3.86 -2.19 -6.65
C LYS A 39 -3.13 -1.69 -7.89
N ARG A 40 -2.59 -0.47 -7.85
CA ARG A 40 -1.85 0.13 -8.98
C ARG A 40 -0.55 -0.60 -9.30
N GLY A 41 0.09 -1.19 -8.28
CA GLY A 41 1.27 -2.02 -8.43
C GLY A 41 0.97 -3.46 -8.86
N GLY A 42 -0.31 -3.86 -8.95
CA GLY A 42 -0.69 -5.22 -9.35
C GLY A 42 -0.12 -6.30 -8.43
N ILE A 43 0.00 -6.02 -7.12
CA ILE A 43 0.61 -6.95 -6.14
C ILE A 43 -0.19 -8.25 -6.03
N PHE A 44 -1.51 -8.14 -6.05
CA PHE A 44 -2.41 -9.29 -5.87
C PHE A 44 -3.02 -9.78 -7.19
N ILE A 45 -2.52 -9.31 -8.34
CA ILE A 45 -2.97 -9.76 -9.66
C ILE A 45 -2.07 -10.91 -10.09
N ALA A 46 -2.63 -12.12 -10.14
CA ALA A 46 -1.93 -13.28 -10.69
C ALA A 46 -2.09 -13.34 -12.22
N GLY A 47 -0.99 -13.62 -12.93
CA GLY A 47 -1.05 -14.03 -14.34
C GLY A 47 -1.40 -12.93 -15.34
N GLU A 48 -1.03 -11.67 -15.07
CA GLU A 48 -1.20 -10.59 -16.05
C GLU A 48 -0.40 -10.92 -17.31
N GLN A 49 -1.11 -11.16 -18.42
CA GLN A 49 -0.50 -11.46 -19.71
C GLN A 49 -0.02 -10.15 -20.34
N HIS A 50 1.30 -9.96 -20.38
CA HIS A 50 1.91 -8.84 -21.05
C HIS A 50 2.16 -9.18 -22.53
N ARG A 51 1.95 -8.18 -23.39
CA ARG A 51 2.09 -8.32 -24.85
C ARG A 51 3.53 -8.55 -25.29
N ASP A 52 4.49 -8.09 -24.50
CA ASP A 52 5.91 -8.22 -24.72
C ASP A 52 6.70 -8.21 -23.39
N LEU A 53 7.98 -8.58 -23.48
CA LEU A 53 8.88 -8.67 -22.32
C LEU A 53 9.19 -7.31 -21.68
N PHE A 54 9.16 -6.22 -22.45
CA PHE A 54 9.42 -4.89 -21.92
C PHE A 54 8.27 -4.43 -21.02
N ALA A 55 7.02 -4.59 -21.48
CA ALA A 55 5.83 -4.33 -20.69
C ALA A 55 5.79 -5.20 -19.42
N ALA A 56 6.22 -6.47 -19.52
CA ALA A 56 6.35 -7.35 -18.36
C ALA A 56 7.38 -6.81 -17.35
N GLY A 57 8.54 -6.36 -17.82
CA GLY A 57 9.58 -5.76 -16.98
C GLY A 57 9.10 -4.48 -16.27
N VAL A 58 8.38 -3.60 -16.97
CA VAL A 58 7.80 -2.38 -16.38
C VAL A 58 6.76 -2.73 -15.31
N ALA A 59 5.88 -3.69 -15.58
CA ALA A 59 4.87 -4.11 -14.62
C ALA A 59 5.50 -4.71 -13.35
N GLU A 60 6.52 -5.57 -13.50
CA GLU A 60 7.25 -6.13 -12.37
C GLU A 60 7.99 -5.05 -11.57
N GLY A 61 8.61 -4.08 -12.23
CA GLY A 61 9.24 -2.94 -11.54
C GLY A 61 8.25 -2.14 -10.69
N ARG A 62 7.04 -1.88 -11.22
CA ARG A 62 5.96 -1.21 -10.45
C ARG A 62 5.51 -2.05 -9.26
N ARG A 63 5.39 -3.37 -9.43
CA ARG A 63 5.04 -4.31 -8.36
C ARG A 63 6.07 -4.31 -7.24
N GLN A 64 7.36 -4.36 -7.59
CA GLN A 64 8.46 -4.32 -6.62
C GLN A 64 8.48 -3.02 -5.81
N ILE A 65 8.34 -1.87 -6.48
CA ILE A 65 8.28 -0.56 -5.80
C ILE A 65 7.10 -0.52 -4.81
N ALA A 66 5.92 -0.99 -5.22
CA ALA A 66 4.75 -1.00 -4.36
C ALA A 66 4.96 -1.89 -3.12
N LEU A 67 5.54 -3.08 -3.28
CA LEU A 67 5.90 -3.98 -2.19
C LEU A 67 6.92 -3.34 -1.22
N GLU A 68 7.94 -2.67 -1.75
CA GLU A 68 8.95 -1.99 -0.93
C GLU A 68 8.36 -0.84 -0.13
N LEU A 69 7.47 -0.03 -0.73
CA LEU A 69 6.78 1.06 -0.03
C LEU A 69 5.93 0.53 1.13
N ILE A 70 5.12 -0.50 0.88
CA ILE A 70 4.25 -1.13 1.90
C ILE A 70 5.10 -1.70 3.05
N ARG A 71 6.16 -2.42 2.71
CA ARG A 71 7.07 -3.01 3.69
C ARG A 71 7.79 -1.94 4.51
N THR A 72 8.21 -0.85 3.87
CA THR A 72 8.89 0.28 4.53
C THR A 72 7.93 1.05 5.45
N ALA A 73 6.65 1.13 5.07
CA ALA A 73 5.58 1.67 5.90
C ALA A 73 5.24 0.79 7.11
N GLY A 74 5.85 -0.39 7.24
CA GLY A 74 5.68 -1.29 8.38
C GLY A 74 4.40 -2.10 8.36
N LEU A 75 3.72 -2.17 7.20
CA LEU A 75 2.49 -2.95 7.05
C LEU A 75 2.80 -4.29 6.36
N ASP A 76 2.19 -5.37 6.85
CA ASP A 76 2.28 -6.67 6.19
C ASP A 76 1.37 -6.69 4.94
N PRO A 77 1.90 -6.97 3.73
CA PRO A 77 1.09 -7.10 2.52
C PRO A 77 -0.09 -8.07 2.67
N ALA A 78 0.01 -9.12 3.50
CA ALA A 78 -1.09 -10.05 3.74
C ALA A 78 -2.29 -9.37 4.43
N LEU A 79 -2.05 -8.38 5.31
CA LEU A 79 -3.11 -7.60 5.95
C LEU A 79 -3.80 -6.65 4.98
N LEU A 80 -3.06 -6.16 3.99
CA LEU A 80 -3.57 -5.28 2.93
C LEU A 80 -4.49 -5.99 1.94
N GLN A 81 -4.29 -7.30 1.74
CA GLN A 81 -5.08 -8.06 0.78
C GLN A 81 -6.59 -7.92 1.04
N LYS A 82 -7.02 -7.99 2.31
CA LYS A 82 -8.43 -7.80 2.70
C LYS A 82 -8.94 -6.41 2.31
N ALA A 83 -8.17 -5.36 2.60
CA ALA A 83 -8.54 -3.99 2.22
C ALA A 83 -8.59 -3.78 0.69
N CYS A 84 -7.87 -4.59 -0.09
CA CYS A 84 -7.91 -4.54 -1.54
C CYS A 84 -9.14 -5.27 -2.12
N THR A 85 -9.58 -6.35 -1.50
CA THR A 85 -10.67 -7.21 -1.99
C THR A 85 -12.04 -6.85 -1.45
N ASP A 86 -12.12 -6.34 -0.22
CA ASP A 86 -13.39 -6.08 0.44
C ASP A 86 -13.94 -4.71 -0.01
N PRO A 87 -15.23 -4.61 -0.35
CA PRO A 87 -15.86 -3.32 -0.59
C PRO A 87 -15.79 -2.49 0.70
N VAL A 88 -15.39 -1.21 0.57
CA VAL A 88 -15.45 -0.28 1.70
C VAL A 88 -16.88 -0.28 2.23
N PRO A 89 -17.10 -0.57 3.53
CA PRO A 89 -18.44 -0.59 4.09
C PRO A 89 -19.13 0.75 3.81
N ASP A 90 -20.25 0.72 3.08
CA ASP A 90 -21.04 1.91 2.85
C ASP A 90 -21.75 2.27 4.16
N PRO A 91 -21.43 3.40 4.82
CA PRO A 91 -22.08 3.78 6.06
C PRO A 91 -23.59 4.05 5.89
N ARG A 92 -24.09 4.16 4.65
CA ARG A 92 -25.51 4.30 4.32
C ARG A 92 -26.24 2.95 4.19
N ARG A 93 -25.52 1.83 4.09
CA ARG A 93 -26.08 0.47 3.95
C ARG A 93 -26.07 -0.34 5.24
N GLN A 94 -25.73 0.27 6.38
CA GLN A 94 -25.80 -0.42 7.68
C GLN A 94 -27.27 -0.69 8.03
N PRO A 95 -27.70 -1.95 8.20
CA PRO A 95 -29.06 -2.27 8.61
C PRO A 95 -29.24 -1.80 10.06
N GLY A 96 -30.13 -0.83 10.28
CA GLY A 96 -30.50 -0.37 11.63
C GLY A 96 -30.61 1.14 11.83
N ARG A 97 -30.32 2.00 10.83
CA ARG A 97 -30.33 3.45 11.02
C ARG A 97 -31.67 4.17 10.74
N LEU A 98 -32.75 3.43 10.46
CA LEU A 98 -34.05 3.99 10.08
C LEU A 98 -35.20 3.71 11.06
N SER A 99 -34.96 3.10 12.23
CA SER A 99 -36.04 2.73 13.16
C SER A 99 -36.36 3.77 14.25
N HIS A 100 -35.88 5.01 14.14
CA HIS A 100 -36.06 6.05 15.19
C HIS A 100 -36.57 7.40 14.68
N LEU A 101 -37.24 7.46 13.52
CA LEU A 101 -37.73 8.73 12.97
C LEU A 101 -39.22 8.70 12.56
N GLU A 102 -40.02 7.86 13.19
CA GLU A 102 -41.49 7.95 13.08
C GLU A 102 -42.09 7.94 14.49
N GLU A 103 -42.19 9.13 15.09
CA GLU A 103 -43.21 9.50 16.08
C GLU A 103 -44.27 10.37 15.39
#